data_AF-A0A384HTT9-F1
#
_entry.id   AF-A0A384HTT9-F1
#
_cell.length_a   1.000
_cell.length_b   1.000
_cell.length_c   1.000
_cell.angle_alpha   90.00
_cell.angle_beta   90.00
_cell.angle_gamma   90.00
#
_symmetry.space_group_name_H-M   'P 1'
#
loop_
_entity.id
_entity.type
_entity.pdbx_description
1 polymer ?
#
loop_
_entity_poly.entity_id
_entity_poly.type
_entity_poly.pdbx_seq_one_letter_code
_entity_poly.pdbx_strand_id
1 'polypeptide(L)' 'MLTQLWVGTYHGAHDGERVVVTTTRDDTQPLPYGLTCTCGLSQRHTDPVRLDRVAWRHTHPTLWDRWMLKIRQMRRPA' A
#
# COMPACT_ATOMS: atom_id res chain seq x y z
N MET A 1 -11.45 -22.98 -15.84
CA MET A 1 -11.10 -22.26 -14.60
C MET A 1 -11.69 -20.86 -14.70
N LEU A 2 -12.58 -20.48 -13.78
CA LEU A 2 -13.08 -19.11 -13.72
C LEU A 2 -11.99 -18.24 -13.10
N THR A 3 -11.47 -17.31 -13.90
CA THR A 3 -10.51 -16.30 -13.45
C THR A 3 -11.22 -15.34 -12.51
N GLN A 4 -10.75 -15.24 -11.26
CA GLN A 4 -11.32 -14.34 -10.26
C GLN A 4 -10.42 -13.12 -10.08
N LEU A 5 -10.97 -11.94 -10.38
CA LEU A 5 -10.38 -10.65 -10.05
C LEU A 5 -11.04 -10.13 -8.79
N TRP A 6 -10.26 -9.88 -7.75
CA TRP A 6 -10.71 -9.24 -6.52
C TRP A 6 -10.12 -7.84 -6.41
N VAL A 7 -10.92 -6.88 -5.98
CA VAL A 7 -10.49 -5.49 -5.79
C VAL A 7 -10.87 -5.02 -4.39
N GLY A 8 -9.88 -4.61 -3.60
CA GLY A 8 -10.06 -3.95 -2.31
C GLY A 8 -9.75 -2.46 -2.43
N THR A 9 -10.44 -1.62 -1.67
CA THR A 9 -10.18 -0.18 -1.64
C THR A 9 -10.06 0.29 -0.20
N TYR A 10 -8.99 1.03 0.08
CA TYR A 10 -8.67 1.60 1.38
C TYR A 10 -8.64 3.12 1.24
N HIS A 11 -9.35 3.81 2.14
CA HIS A 11 -9.35 5.26 2.21
C HIS A 11 -8.57 5.70 3.43
N GLY A 12 -7.72 6.71 3.30
CA GLY A 12 -7.01 7.28 4.44
C GLY A 12 -6.34 8.59 4.11
N ALA A 13 -5.32 8.95 4.90
CA ALA A 13 -4.56 10.17 4.72
C ALA A 13 -3.08 9.97 5.02
N HIS A 14 -2.24 10.50 4.13
CA HIS A 14 -0.78 10.53 4.25
C HIS A 14 -0.35 11.99 4.20
N ASP A 15 0.41 12.45 5.19
CA ASP A 15 0.97 13.82 5.24
C ASP A 15 -0.08 14.94 5.08
N GLY A 16 -1.31 14.69 5.53
CA GLY A 16 -2.41 15.65 5.45
C GLY A 16 -3.20 15.60 4.13
N GLU A 17 -2.74 14.82 3.15
CA GLU A 17 -3.42 14.61 1.88
C GLU A 17 -4.25 13.32 1.90
N ARG A 18 -5.44 13.35 1.32
CA ARG A 18 -6.29 12.17 1.22
C ARG A 18 -5.71 11.19 0.21
N VAL A 19 -5.50 9.96 0.64
CA VAL A 19 -5.00 8.88 -0.21
C VAL A 19 -6.03 7.77 -0.32
N VAL A 20 -6.11 7.20 -1.52
CA VAL A 20 -6.89 5.99 -1.78
C VAL A 20 -5.93 4.92 -2.29
N VAL A 21 -5.91 3.77 -1.64
CA VAL A 21 -5.14 2.60 -2.05
C VAL A 21 -6.10 1.54 -2.56
N THR A 22 -5.90 1.11 -3.79
CA THR A 22 -6.60 -0.01 -4.40
C THR A 22 -5.70 -1.22 -4.37
N THR A 23 -6.19 -2.33 -3.84
CA THR A 23 -5.55 -3.64 -3.93
C THR A 23 -6.26 -4.47 -4.98
N THR A 24 -5.50 -5.23 -5.78
CA THR A 24 -6.02 -6.10 -6.82
C THR A 24 -5.43 -7.48 -6.64
N ARG A 25 -6.27 -8.51 -6.69
CA ARG A 25 -5.86 -9.92 -6.79
C ARG A 25 -6.34 -10.47 -8.12
N ASP A 26 -5.39 -10.90 -8.95
CA ASP A 26 -5.63 -11.50 -10.26
C ASP A 26 -4.95 -12.87 -10.32
N ASP A 27 -5.74 -13.94 -10.24
CA ASP A 27 -5.23 -15.31 -10.26
C ASP A 27 -4.65 -15.73 -11.65
N THR A 28 -4.66 -14.85 -12.65
CA THR A 28 -4.02 -15.08 -13.97
C THR A 28 -2.56 -14.63 -14.05
N GLN A 29 -2.09 -13.83 -13.09
CA GLN A 29 -0.75 -13.24 -13.12
C GLN A 29 0.27 -14.01 -12.26
N PRO A 30 1.56 -14.03 -12.65
CA PRO A 30 2.62 -14.66 -11.85
C PRO A 30 2.78 -14.04 -10.45
N LEU A 31 2.49 -12.74 -10.33
CA LEU A 31 2.37 -12.01 -9.08
C LEU A 31 0.92 -11.53 -8.97
N PRO A 32 0.04 -12.35 -8.38
CA PRO A 32 -1.40 -12.11 -8.46
C PRO A 32 -1.83 -10.89 -7.64
N TYR A 33 -1.04 -10.44 -6.65
CA TYR A 33 -1.43 -9.35 -5.75
C TYR A 33 -0.71 -8.03 -6.08
N GLY A 34 -1.48 -7.00 -6.40
CA GLY A 34 -1.02 -5.65 -6.68
C GLY A 34 -1.67 -4.61 -5.76
N LEU A 35 -0.98 -3.51 -5.50
CA LEU A 35 -1.57 -2.33 -4.89
C LEU A 35 -1.16 -1.07 -5.66
N THR A 36 -2.08 -0.13 -5.76
CA THR A 36 -1.89 1.18 -6.38
C THR A 36 -2.50 2.26 -5.49
N CYS A 37 -1.79 3.38 -5.31
CA CYS A 37 -2.21 4.53 -4.52
C CYS A 37 -2.43 5.74 -5.43
N THR A 38 -3.39 6.60 -5.08
CA THR A 38 -3.57 7.93 -5.72
C THR A 38 -2.34 8.82 -5.58
N CYS A 39 -1.52 8.58 -4.57
CA CYS A 39 -0.22 9.23 -4.35
C CYS A 39 0.90 8.75 -5.30
N GLY A 40 0.61 7.86 -6.25
CA GLY A 40 1.58 7.32 -7.21
C GLY A 40 2.36 6.09 -6.74
N LEU A 41 2.16 5.63 -5.51
CA LEU A 41 2.75 4.37 -5.04
C LEU A 41 2.13 3.17 -5.75
N SER A 42 2.95 2.35 -6.40
CA SER A 42 2.53 1.05 -6.94
C SER A 42 3.48 -0.05 -6.48
N GLN A 43 2.94 -1.14 -5.95
CA GLN A 43 3.73 -2.29 -5.48
C GLN A 43 3.03 -3.61 -5.80
N ARG A 44 3.81 -4.68 -5.90
CA ARG A 44 3.31 -6.06 -6.06
C ARG A 44 3.82 -6.92 -4.92
N HIS A 45 2.97 -7.84 -4.47
CA HIS A 45 3.26 -8.77 -3.39
C HIS A 45 2.86 -10.19 -3.80
N THR A 46 3.48 -11.19 -3.19
CA THR A 46 3.12 -12.61 -3.36
C THR A 46 2.16 -13.12 -2.28
N ASP A 47 1.97 -12.34 -1.21
CA ASP A 47 1.16 -12.70 -0.05
C ASP A 47 -0.01 -11.69 0.11
N PRO A 48 -1.27 -12.16 0.11
CA PRO A 48 -2.43 -11.28 0.29
C PRO A 48 -2.47 -10.60 1.66
N VAL A 49 -2.02 -11.28 2.73
CA VAL A 49 -2.02 -10.69 4.07
C VAL A 49 -1.01 -9.55 4.15
N ARG A 50 0.13 -9.72 3.50
CA ARG A 50 1.15 -8.66 3.38
C ARG A 50 0.64 -7.49 2.56
N LEU A 51 -0.05 -7.76 1.45
CA LEU A 51 -0.69 -6.75 0.62
C LEU A 51 -1.61 -5.85 1.44
N ASP A 52 -2.57 -6.46 2.16
CA ASP A 52 -3.55 -5.74 2.97
C ASP A 52 -2.88 -4.97 4.11
N ARG A 53 -1.89 -5.57 4.78
CA ARG A 53 -1.13 -4.88 5.82
C ARG A 53 -0.42 -3.63 5.27
N VAL A 54 0.18 -3.72 4.09
CA VAL A 54 0.87 -2.59 3.45
C VAL A 54 -0.13 -1.53 3.04
N ALA A 55 -1.25 -1.90 2.39
CA ALA A 55 -2.30 -0.98 2.00
C ALA A 55 -2.91 -0.25 3.22
N TRP A 56 -3.16 -0.98 4.31
CA TRP A 56 -3.66 -0.42 5.56
C TRP A 56 -2.66 0.54 6.20
N ARG A 57 -1.40 0.13 6.39
CA ARG A 57 -0.36 1.00 6.96
C ARG A 57 -0.10 2.24 6.13
N HIS A 58 -0.26 2.14 4.81
CA HIS A 58 -0.05 3.28 3.93
C HIS A 58 -1.18 4.32 4.03
N THR A 59 -2.42 3.86 4.18
CA THR A 59 -3.59 4.74 4.37
C THR A 59 -3.73 5.25 5.80
N HIS A 60 -3.29 4.47 6.77
CA HIS A 60 -3.36 4.75 8.20
C HIS A 60 -1.97 4.60 8.85
N PRO A 61 -1.02 5.50 8.55
CA PRO A 61 0.30 5.45 9.14
C PRO A 61 0.19 5.64 10.65
N THR A 62 0.73 4.70 11.42
CA THR A 62 0.77 4.82 12.86
C THR A 62 1.66 6.00 13.28
N LEU A 63 1.47 6.52 14.49
CA LEU A 63 2.36 7.57 15.03
C LEU A 63 3.83 7.12 15.02
N TRP A 64 4.08 5.83 15.23
CA TRP A 64 5.41 5.23 15.13
C TRP A 64 5.97 5.25 13.70
N ASP A 65 5.15 4.91 12.69
CA ASP A 65 5.57 4.97 11.28
C ASP A 65 5.92 6.41 10.87
N ARG A 66 5.14 7.39 11.33
CA ARG A 66 5.43 8.83 11.11
C ARG A 66 6.76 9.23 11.77
N TRP A 67 7.00 8.79 13.00
CA TRP A 67 8.26 9.03 13.71
C TRP A 67 9.45 8.39 13.01
N MET A 68 9.33 7.13 12.56
CA MET A 68 10.38 6.42 11.82
C MET A 68 10.69 7.08 10.47
N LEU A 69 9.68 7.54 9.74
CA LEU A 69 9.86 8.32 8.50
C LEU A 69 10.63 9.61 8.77
N LYS A 70 10.26 10.34 9.82
CA LYS A 70 10.95 11.58 10.24
C LYS A 70 12.41 11.32 10.62
N ILE A 71 12.68 10.26 11.38
CA ILE A 71 14.06 9.84 11.72
C ILE A 71 14.86 9.47 10.47
N ARG A 72 14.24 8.78 9.51
CA ARG A 72 14.87 8.44 8.24
C ARG A 72 15.22 9.67 7.39
N GLN A 73 14.32 10.66 7.34
CA GLN A 73 14.57 11.94 6.66
C GLN A 73 15.71 12.71 7.32
N MET A 74 15.79 12.73 8.66
CA MET A 74 16.90 13.36 9.38
C MET A 74 18.25 12.66 9.17
N ARG A 75 18.27 11.39 8.74
CA ARG A 75 19.50 10.61 8.50
C ARG A 75 20.03 10.68 7.06
N ARG A 76 19.34 11.33 6.12
CA ARG A 76 19.94 11.61 4.79
C ARG A 76 20.76 12.89 4.90
N PRO A 77 22.10 12.84 4.78
CA PRO A 77 22.87 14.07 4.59
C PRO A 77 22.45 14.68 3.24
N ALA A 78 22.27 16.01 3.24
CA ALA A 78 22.07 16.81 2.04
C ALA A 78 23.28 16.71 1.10
#